data_AF-A0A645BAX7-F1
#
_entry.id   AF-A0A645BAX7-F1
#
_cell.length_a   1.000
_cell.length_b   1.000
_cell.length_c   1.000
_cell.angle_alpha   90.00
_cell.angle_beta   90.00
_cell.angle_gamma   90.00
#
_symmetry.space_group_name_H-M   'P 1'
#
loop_
_entity.id
_entity.type
_entity.pdbx_description
1 polymer ?
#
loop_
_entity_poly.entity_id
_entity_poly.type
_entity_poly.pdbx_seq_one_letter_code
_entity_poly.pdbx_strand_id
1 'polypeptide(L)'
;MTKQTTFRTADAKPSGNISMPFGIIELVRAGFRRLGLYGFLDSFKTKGVPLSYVIELMCIHQLSGGASMNKCGADASSPLMISELCHGHRISRKTMERALDILDT
;
A
#
# COMPACT_ATOMS: atom_id res chain seq x y z
N MET A 1 3.56 -16.08 51.06
CA MET A 1 3.70 -14.89 50.19
C MET A 1 3.82 -15.36 48.75
N THR A 2 2.70 -15.43 48.04
CA THR A 2 2.63 -15.93 46.66
C THR A 2 2.90 -14.76 45.73
N LYS A 3 4.05 -14.75 45.04
CA LYS A 3 4.39 -13.72 44.05
C LYS A 3 3.43 -13.85 42.86
N GLN A 4 2.44 -12.97 42.79
CA GLN A 4 1.57 -12.80 41.63
C GLN A 4 2.43 -12.25 40.48
N THR A 5 2.66 -13.06 39.45
CA THR A 5 3.25 -12.61 38.19
C THR A 5 2.19 -11.80 37.44
N THR A 6 2.29 -10.48 37.52
CA THR A 6 1.57 -9.58 36.63
C THR A 6 2.10 -9.79 35.22
N PHE A 7 1.41 -10.62 34.44
CA PHE A 7 1.52 -10.60 32.98
C PHE A 7 1.07 -9.21 32.53
N ARG A 8 2.02 -8.30 32.36
CA ARG A 8 1.79 -7.06 31.63
C ARG A 8 1.49 -7.47 30.19
N THR A 9 0.25 -7.27 29.76
CA THR A 9 -0.11 -7.26 28.35
C THR A 9 0.89 -6.32 27.68
N ALA A 10 1.72 -6.84 26.77
CA ALA A 10 2.67 -6.01 26.04
C ALA A 10 1.91 -4.83 25.44
N ASP A 11 2.41 -3.61 25.68
CA ASP A 11 1.83 -2.39 25.14
C ASP A 11 1.53 -2.60 23.66
N ALA A 12 0.28 -2.38 23.26
CA ALA A 12 -0.15 -2.53 21.88
C ALA A 12 0.74 -1.62 21.03
N LYS A 13 1.65 -2.22 20.24
CA LYS A 13 2.44 -1.46 19.29
C LYS A 13 1.46 -0.71 18.37
N PRO A 14 1.62 0.61 18.19
CA PRO A 14 0.66 1.43 17.45
C PRO A 14 0.54 1.04 15.97
N SER A 15 1.47 0.22 15.47
CA SER A 15 1.30 -0.57 14.25
C SER A 15 0.84 -1.98 14.63
N GLY A 16 -0.47 -2.18 14.79
CA GLY A 16 -1.03 -3.54 14.78
C GLY A 16 -0.49 -4.32 13.57
N ASN A 17 -0.35 -5.63 13.70
CA ASN A 17 0.24 -6.49 12.66
C ASN A 17 -0.37 -6.18 11.28
N ILE A 18 0.35 -5.42 10.45
CA ILE A 18 -0.03 -5.18 9.06
C ILE A 18 0.27 -6.49 8.34
N SER A 19 -0.74 -7.33 8.20
CA SER A 19 -0.64 -8.55 7.39
C SER A 19 -0.58 -8.14 5.93
N MET A 20 0.56 -8.36 5.29
CA MET A 20 0.69 -8.14 3.85
C MET A 20 0.08 -9.32 3.08
N PRO A 21 -0.87 -9.07 2.17
CA PRO A 21 -1.53 -10.13 1.42
C PRO A 21 -0.68 -10.55 0.22
N PHE A 22 0.40 -11.29 0.49
CA PHE A 22 1.42 -11.67 -0.52
C PHE A 22 0.81 -12.23 -1.82
N GLY A 23 -0.17 -13.13 -1.71
CA GLY A 23 -0.83 -13.69 -2.91
C GLY A 23 -1.53 -12.63 -3.77
N ILE A 24 -2.15 -11.63 -3.15
CA ILE A 24 -2.79 -10.50 -3.87
C ILE A 24 -1.73 -9.60 -4.49
N ILE A 25 -0.66 -9.31 -3.75
CA ILE A 25 0.47 -8.50 -4.23
C ILE A 25 1.05 -9.14 -5.51
N GLU A 26 1.39 -10.41 -5.47
CA GLU A 26 1.95 -11.13 -6.61
C GLU A 26 0.96 -11.24 -7.78
N LEU A 27 -0.32 -11.47 -7.50
CA LEU A 27 -1.36 -11.51 -8.52
C LEU A 27 -1.46 -10.17 -9.28
N VAL A 28 -1.54 -9.05 -8.56
CA VAL A 28 -1.63 -7.72 -9.16
C VAL A 28 -0.38 -7.39 -9.95
N ARG A 29 0.81 -7.62 -9.38
CA ARG A 29 2.09 -7.39 -10.07
C ARG A 29 2.22 -8.23 -11.33
N ALA A 30 1.85 -9.52 -11.27
CA ALA A 30 1.84 -10.40 -12.44
C ALA A 30 0.86 -9.90 -13.51
N GLY A 31 -0.32 -9.44 -13.11
CA GLY A 31 -1.31 -8.83 -14.02
C GLY A 31 -0.74 -7.58 -14.70
N PHE A 32 -0.19 -6.65 -13.92
CA PHE A 32 0.42 -5.42 -14.44
C PHE A 32 1.55 -5.71 -15.44
N ARG A 33 2.42 -6.67 -15.13
CA ARG A 33 3.50 -7.09 -16.04
C ARG A 33 2.94 -7.68 -17.34
N ARG A 34 2.01 -8.64 -17.24
CA ARG A 34 1.45 -9.35 -18.41
C ARG A 34 0.68 -8.43 -19.35
N LEU A 35 0.00 -7.43 -18.79
CA LEU A 35 -0.81 -6.48 -19.56
C LEU A 35 -0.01 -5.23 -19.99
N GLY A 36 1.27 -5.12 -19.61
CA GLY A 36 2.08 -3.94 -19.93
C GLY A 36 1.65 -2.65 -19.21
N LEU A 37 0.92 -2.78 -18.09
CA LEU A 37 0.32 -1.62 -17.40
C LEU A 37 1.35 -0.69 -16.77
N TYR A 38 2.53 -1.18 -16.41
CA TYR A 38 3.60 -0.32 -15.88
C TYR A 38 3.98 0.76 -16.90
N GLY A 39 4.38 0.36 -18.11
CA GLY A 39 4.77 1.30 -19.16
C GLY A 39 3.61 2.16 -19.64
N PHE A 40 2.40 1.58 -19.75
CA PHE A 40 1.21 2.32 -20.15
C PHE A 40 0.86 3.42 -19.14
N LEU A 41 0.72 3.10 -17.85
CA LEU A 41 0.36 4.08 -16.83
C LEU A 41 1.45 5.13 -16.63
N ASP A 42 2.72 4.75 -16.72
CA ASP A 42 3.82 5.71 -16.56
C ASP A 42 3.98 6.65 -17.76
N SER A 43 3.30 6.41 -18.88
CA SER A 43 3.26 7.36 -19.99
C SER A 43 2.42 8.62 -19.69
N PHE A 44 1.48 8.55 -18.74
CA PHE A 44 0.59 9.67 -18.39
C PHE A 44 1.26 10.74 -17.52
N LYS A 45 2.39 10.42 -16.86
CA LYS A 45 3.17 11.41 -16.09
C LYS A 45 4.64 11.01 -15.96
N THR A 46 5.52 12.01 -15.98
CA THR A 46 6.98 11.80 -15.95
C THR A 46 7.68 12.25 -14.67
N LYS A 47 6.95 12.88 -13.73
CA LYS A 47 7.52 13.45 -12.49
C LYS A 47 6.91 12.84 -11.23
N GLY A 48 7.75 12.67 -10.21
CA GLY A 48 7.34 12.17 -8.89
C GLY A 48 7.28 10.63 -8.83
N VAL A 49 6.38 10.10 -7.99
CA VAL A 49 6.14 8.65 -7.91
C VAL A 49 5.51 8.18 -9.22
N PRO A 50 5.99 7.10 -9.88
CA PRO A 50 5.36 6.53 -11.07
C PRO A 50 3.86 6.27 -10.90
N LEU A 51 3.06 6.46 -11.96
CA LEU A 51 1.60 6.31 -11.86
C LEU A 51 1.25 4.86 -11.62
N SER A 52 1.95 3.96 -12.32
CA SER A 52 1.81 2.52 -12.20
C SER A 52 1.91 2.04 -10.74
N TYR A 53 2.86 2.56 -9.97
CA TYR A 53 3.06 2.16 -8.57
C TYR A 53 1.93 2.64 -7.65
N VAL A 54 1.36 3.81 -7.95
CA VAL A 54 0.21 4.33 -7.19
C VAL A 54 -1.03 3.48 -7.46
N ILE A 55 -1.29 3.15 -8.73
CA ILE A 55 -2.43 2.31 -9.11
C ILE A 55 -2.26 0.87 -8.64
N GLU A 56 -1.05 0.30 -8.71
CA GLU A 56 -0.73 -1.03 -8.16
C GLU A 56 -1.09 -1.10 -6.67
N LEU A 57 -0.64 -0.12 -5.87
CA LEU A 57 -0.96 -0.03 -4.44
C LEU A 57 -2.47 0.04 -4.21
N MET A 58 -3.19 0.86 -4.98
CA MET A 58 -4.64 1.02 -4.84
C MET A 58 -5.39 -0.28 -5.19
N CYS A 59 -4.98 -0.96 -6.27
CA CYS A 59 -5.53 -2.26 -6.65
C CYS A 59 -5.31 -3.30 -5.55
N ILE A 60 -4.10 -3.38 -5.01
CA ILE A 60 -3.77 -4.31 -3.92
C ILE A 60 -4.62 -3.98 -2.70
N HIS A 61 -4.72 -2.71 -2.30
CA HIS A 61 -5.54 -2.30 -1.16
C HIS A 61 -7.01 -2.71 -1.34
N GLN A 62 -7.59 -2.41 -2.49
CA GLN A 62 -8.99 -2.71 -2.79
C GLN A 62 -9.25 -4.22 -2.80
N LEU A 63 -8.40 -4.99 -3.49
CA LEU A 63 -8.52 -6.46 -3.56
C LEU A 63 -8.30 -7.14 -2.22
N SER A 64 -7.58 -6.50 -1.31
CA SER A 64 -7.36 -6.97 0.06
C SER A 64 -8.53 -6.66 1.00
N GLY A 65 -9.65 -6.13 0.48
CA GLY A 65 -10.81 -5.72 1.26
C GLY A 65 -10.68 -4.34 1.91
N GLY A 66 -9.72 -3.54 1.47
CA GLY A 66 -9.56 -2.15 1.90
C GLY A 66 -10.71 -1.28 1.37
N ALA A 67 -11.43 -0.62 2.28
CA ALA A 67 -12.59 0.20 1.93
C ALA A 67 -12.31 1.72 1.98
N SER A 68 -11.10 2.14 2.32
CA SER A 68 -10.80 3.56 2.56
C SER A 68 -9.40 3.97 2.12
N MET A 69 -9.33 4.98 1.24
CA MET A 69 -8.07 5.63 0.86
C MET A 69 -7.30 6.25 2.03
N ASN A 70 -8.01 6.66 3.10
CA ASN A 70 -7.34 7.13 4.32
C ASN A 70 -6.49 6.02 4.93
N LYS A 71 -7.06 4.82 5.04
CA LYS A 71 -6.36 3.65 5.56
C LYS A 71 -5.24 3.22 4.62
N CYS A 72 -5.50 3.20 3.31
CA CYS A 72 -4.46 2.93 2.31
C CYS A 72 -3.26 3.88 2.45
N GLY A 73 -3.50 5.18 2.62
CA GLY A 73 -2.43 6.17 2.78
C GLY A 73 -1.67 6.05 4.10
N ALA A 74 -2.37 5.70 5.18
CA ALA A 74 -1.77 5.43 6.47
C ALA A 74 -0.87 4.18 6.41
N ASP A 75 -1.38 3.09 5.84
CA ASP A 75 -0.65 1.82 5.70
C ASP A 75 0.56 1.99 4.78
N ALA A 76 0.41 2.69 3.64
CA ALA A 76 1.49 2.98 2.70
C ALA A 76 2.58 3.92 3.25
N SER A 77 2.35 4.53 4.42
CA SER A 77 3.35 5.33 5.15
C SER A 77 4.15 4.48 6.15
N SER A 78 3.75 3.23 6.40
CA SER A 78 4.49 2.29 7.24
C SER A 78 5.83 1.91 6.60
N PRO A 79 6.94 1.87 7.34
CA PRO A 79 8.25 1.48 6.81
C PRO A 79 8.25 0.13 6.08
N LEU A 80 7.51 -0.85 6.60
CA LEU A 80 7.38 -2.18 5.99
C LEU A 80 6.68 -2.11 4.62
N MET A 81 5.58 -1.36 4.53
CA MET A 81 4.85 -1.22 3.27
C MET A 81 5.66 -0.44 2.23
N ILE A 82 6.45 0.54 2.68
CA ILE A 82 7.35 1.28 1.80
C ILE A 82 8.39 0.35 1.16
N SER A 83 9.03 -0.52 1.94
CA SER A 83 10.06 -1.44 1.42
C SER A 83 9.48 -2.53 0.53
N GLU A 84 8.35 -3.12 0.92
CA GLU A 84 7.84 -4.33 0.28
C GLU A 84 6.79 -4.06 -0.82
N LEU A 85 5.97 -3.04 -0.65
CA LEU A 85 4.78 -2.80 -1.49
C LEU A 85 4.90 -1.55 -2.35
N CYS A 86 5.41 -0.44 -1.81
CA CYS A 86 5.41 0.85 -2.48
C CYS A 86 6.69 1.14 -3.28
N HIS A 87 7.50 0.12 -3.58
CA HIS A 87 8.73 0.25 -4.37
C HIS A 87 9.71 1.32 -3.82
N GLY A 88 9.78 1.45 -2.49
CA GLY A 88 10.61 2.47 -1.81
C GLY A 88 10.01 3.88 -1.79
N HIS A 89 8.84 4.10 -2.40
CA HIS A 89 8.18 5.41 -2.42
C HIS A 89 7.21 5.59 -1.25
N ARG A 90 7.16 6.82 -0.73
CA ARG A 90 6.07 7.24 0.16
C ARG A 90 4.88 7.70 -0.67
N ILE A 91 3.79 6.94 -0.60
CA ILE A 91 2.56 7.24 -1.35
C ILE A 91 1.51 7.74 -0.37
N SER A 92 1.20 9.04 -0.44
CA SER A 92 0.19 9.67 0.40
C SER A 92 -1.20 9.59 -0.22
N ARG A 93 -2.25 9.79 0.58
CA ARG A 93 -3.64 9.93 0.09
C ARG A 93 -3.77 10.94 -1.04
N LYS A 94 -3.16 12.14 -0.88
CA LYS A 94 -3.18 13.18 -1.91
C LYS A 94 -2.54 12.74 -3.23
N THR A 95 -1.58 11.82 -3.17
CA THR A 95 -0.93 11.26 -4.37
C THR A 95 -1.87 10.29 -5.09
N MET A 96 -2.66 9.51 -4.35
CA MET A 96 -3.68 8.61 -4.90
C MET A 96 -4.84 9.40 -5.52
N GLU A 97 -5.33 10.45 -4.85
CA GLU A 97 -6.40 11.31 -5.39
C GLU A 97 -5.97 11.94 -6.73
N ARG A 98 -4.76 12.52 -6.79
CA ARG A 98 -4.21 13.05 -8.04
C ARG A 98 -4.04 12.00 -9.14
N ALA A 99 -3.78 10.74 -8.76
CA ALA A 99 -3.64 9.66 -9.73
C ALA A 99 -5.00 9.32 -10.37
N LEU A 100 -6.08 9.37 -9.60
CA LEU A 100 -7.45 9.23 -10.12
C LEU A 100 -7.80 10.40 -11.04
N ASP A 101 -7.51 11.64 -10.64
CA ASP A 101 -7.76 12.82 -11.47
C ASP A 101 -7.09 12.71 -12.86
N ILE A 102 -5.89 12.14 -12.93
CA ILE A 102 -5.17 11.91 -14.20
C ILE A 102 -5.86 10.85 -15.06
N LEU A 103 -6.46 9.81 -14.46
CA LEU A 103 -7.13 8.73 -15.18
C LEU A 103 -8.54 9.11 -15.65
N ASP A 104 -9.17 10.09 -14.99
CA ASP A 104 -10.48 10.61 -15.36
C ASP A 104 -10.41 11.69 -16.47
N THR A 105 -9.21 12.06 -16.92
CA THR A 105 -8.96 13.05 -17.99
C THR A 105 -8.83 12.39 -19.36
#